data_AF-A0A7W8YJ89-F1
#
_entry.id   AF-A0A7W8YJ89-F1
#
_cell.length_a   1.000
_cell.length_b   1.000
_cell.length_c   1.000
_cell.angle_alpha   90.00
_cell.angle_beta   90.00
_cell.angle_gamma   90.00
#
_symmetry.space_group_name_H-M   'P 1'
#
loop_
_entity.id
_entity.type
_entity.pdbx_description
1 polymer ?
#
loop_
_entity_poly.entity_id
_entity_poly.type
_entity_poly.pdbx_seq_one_letter_code
_entity_poly.pdbx_strand_id
1 'polypeptide(L)'
;MRKILVLALGASLLFTLAYANDQSGWSWEYKPVGGTYLIYSGELGDEKAPTQDDRKLAVEITGQPAKDIFDSMYPDFQPTCSGEKGDRDRRKGNLYCTFHPGSGYRCFIGLNLRNGKSIAGAIC
;
A
#
# COMPACT_ATOMS: atom_id res chain seq x y z
N MET A 1 28.26 -7.47 56.82
CA MET A 1 28.54 -7.45 55.35
C MET A 1 27.54 -8.26 54.53
N ARG A 2 27.16 -9.49 54.94
CA ARG A 2 26.21 -10.37 54.22
C ARG A 2 24.78 -9.82 54.02
N LYS A 3 24.28 -8.96 54.94
CA LYS A 3 22.94 -8.35 54.84
C LYS A 3 22.86 -7.16 53.85
N ILE A 4 23.98 -6.48 53.58
CA ILE A 4 24.02 -5.33 52.66
C ILE A 4 24.04 -5.82 51.21
N LEU A 5 24.69 -6.97 50.94
CA LEU A 5 24.69 -7.59 49.61
C LEU A 5 23.29 -8.05 49.16
N VAL A 6 22.44 -8.51 50.08
CA VAL A 6 21.09 -9.00 49.77
C VAL A 6 20.14 -7.85 49.42
N LEU A 7 20.31 -6.67 50.04
CA LEU A 7 19.52 -5.47 49.73
C LEU A 7 19.89 -4.85 48.36
N ALA A 8 21.15 -4.96 47.95
CA ALA A 8 21.59 -4.46 46.64
C ALA A 8 21.05 -5.31 45.47
N LEU A 9 20.97 -6.64 45.62
CA LEU A 9 20.41 -7.51 44.57
C LEU A 9 18.89 -7.36 44.39
N GLY A 10 18.15 -7.01 45.45
CA GLY A 10 16.70 -6.80 45.36
C GLY A 10 16.31 -5.54 44.57
N ALA A 11 17.12 -4.48 44.66
CA ALA A 11 16.85 -3.21 43.98
C ALA A 11 17.13 -3.27 42.46
N SER A 12 17.96 -4.20 41.99
CA SER A 12 18.29 -4.34 40.55
C SER A 12 17.20 -5.06 39.75
N LEU A 13 16.34 -5.85 40.41
CA LEU A 13 15.30 -6.65 39.76
C LEU A 13 14.00 -5.87 39.46
N LEU A 14 13.82 -4.69 40.03
CA LEU A 14 12.63 -3.85 39.78
C LEU A 14 12.78 -2.95 38.55
N PHE A 15 13.98 -2.84 37.97
CA PHE A 15 14.22 -1.99 36.79
C PHE A 15 14.10 -2.73 35.44
N THR A 16 14.00 -4.06 35.43
CA THR A 16 13.97 -4.85 34.18
C THR A 16 12.57 -5.14 33.62
N LEU A 17 11.50 -4.72 34.30
CA LEU A 17 10.12 -4.94 33.81
C LEU A 17 9.52 -3.77 33.00
N ALA A 18 10.26 -2.67 32.81
CA ALA A 18 9.70 -1.43 32.25
C ALA A 18 9.88 -1.24 30.73
N TYR A 19 10.57 -2.13 30.01
CA TYR A 19 10.76 -1.97 28.56
C TYR A 19 10.55 -3.27 27.78
N ALA A 20 9.32 -3.75 27.81
CA ALA A 20 8.78 -4.59 26.76
C ALA A 20 7.50 -3.93 26.22
N ASN A 21 7.59 -2.64 25.86
CA ASN A 21 6.56 -2.04 25.02
C ASN A 21 6.90 -2.49 23.60
N ASP A 22 6.08 -3.38 23.05
CA ASP A 22 6.14 -3.83 21.66
C ASP A 22 5.75 -2.64 20.74
N GLN A 23 6.64 -1.65 20.66
CA GLN A 23 6.54 -0.52 19.75
C GLN A 23 6.99 -0.99 18.37
N SER A 24 6.18 -1.83 17.71
CA SER A 24 6.36 -2.12 16.29
C SER A 24 6.25 -0.87 15.40
N GLY A 25 5.91 0.31 15.98
CA GLY A 25 5.65 1.54 15.25
C GLY A 25 4.42 1.47 14.34
N TRP A 26 3.73 0.32 14.33
CA TRP A 26 2.54 0.07 13.55
C TRP A 26 1.30 0.46 14.37
N SER A 27 0.40 1.23 13.76
CA SER A 27 -0.91 1.55 14.30
C SER A 27 -2.00 1.09 13.33
N TRP A 28 -3.20 0.85 13.85
CA TRP A 28 -4.40 0.57 13.05
C TRP A 28 -4.99 1.82 12.38
N GLU A 29 -4.32 2.97 12.52
CA GLU A 29 -4.81 4.25 12.04
C GLU A 29 -4.65 4.37 10.53
N TYR A 30 -5.70 4.88 9.89
CA TYR A 30 -5.66 5.18 8.46
C TYR A 30 -4.74 6.37 8.21
N LYS A 31 -3.82 6.21 7.25
CA LYS A 31 -2.99 7.31 6.75
C LYS A 31 -3.72 8.04 5.61
N PRO A 32 -3.53 9.37 5.47
CA PRO A 32 -4.03 10.10 4.31
C PRO A 32 -3.50 9.50 3.01
N VAL A 33 -4.36 9.41 2.00
CA VAL A 33 -4.00 8.96 0.65
C VAL A 33 -4.20 10.11 -0.33
N GLY A 34 -3.19 10.37 -1.17
CA GLY A 34 -3.27 11.28 -2.30
C GLY A 34 -3.61 10.51 -3.57
N GLY A 35 -4.51 11.04 -4.39
CA GLY A 35 -4.92 10.34 -5.60
C GLY A 35 -6.05 11.00 -6.38
N THR A 36 -6.39 10.39 -7.49
CA THR A 36 -7.54 10.71 -8.34
C THR A 36 -8.39 9.47 -8.53
N TYR A 37 -9.63 9.64 -8.96
CA TYR A 37 -10.51 8.52 -9.26
C TYR A 37 -11.39 8.80 -10.46
N LEU A 38 -11.88 7.73 -11.08
CA LEU A 38 -12.81 7.75 -12.18
C LEU A 38 -13.93 6.74 -11.92
N ILE A 39 -15.18 7.18 -12.08
CA ILE A 39 -16.34 6.27 -12.13
C ILE A 39 -16.81 6.17 -13.58
N TYR A 40 -16.82 4.97 -14.13
CA TYR A 40 -17.05 4.71 -15.55
C TYR A 40 -17.93 3.49 -15.80
N SER A 41 -18.41 3.36 -17.04
CA SER A 41 -18.94 2.12 -17.62
C SER A 41 -18.04 1.66 -18.78
N GLY A 42 -18.25 0.45 -19.30
CA GLY A 42 -17.38 -0.14 -20.30
C GLY A 42 -16.09 -0.72 -19.69
N GLU A 43 -15.05 -0.84 -20.50
CA GLU A 43 -13.78 -1.45 -20.10
C GLU A 43 -12.67 -0.40 -20.04
N LEU A 44 -11.57 -0.73 -19.37
CA LEU A 44 -10.39 0.16 -19.35
C LEU A 44 -9.88 0.39 -20.78
N GLY A 45 -9.65 1.65 -21.15
CA GLY A 45 -9.29 2.07 -22.51
C GLY A 45 -10.47 2.33 -23.46
N ASP A 46 -11.70 2.00 -23.06
CA ASP A 46 -12.96 2.36 -23.74
C ASP A 46 -14.00 2.83 -22.70
N GLU A 47 -13.57 3.68 -21.78
CA GLU A 47 -14.40 4.18 -20.69
C GLU A 47 -15.55 5.05 -21.22
N LYS A 48 -16.74 4.83 -20.68
CA LYS A 48 -17.96 5.58 -21.02
C LYS A 48 -18.58 6.18 -19.77
N ALA A 49 -19.55 7.08 -19.99
CA ALA A 49 -20.34 7.64 -18.90
C ALA A 49 -21.00 6.51 -18.07
N PRO A 50 -20.92 6.55 -16.74
CA PRO A 50 -21.46 5.50 -15.88
C PRO A 50 -22.98 5.36 -16.04
N THR A 51 -23.50 4.13 -16.00
CA THR A 51 -24.93 3.84 -16.17
C THR A 51 -25.55 3.28 -14.89
N GLN A 52 -26.86 2.99 -14.91
CA GLN A 52 -27.50 2.33 -13.77
C GLN A 52 -27.01 0.89 -13.59
N ASP A 53 -26.71 0.16 -14.66
CA ASP A 53 -26.34 -1.26 -14.55
C ASP A 53 -24.83 -1.51 -14.66
N ASP A 54 -24.06 -0.52 -15.10
CA ASP A 54 -22.60 -0.60 -15.21
C ASP A 54 -21.92 0.61 -14.58
N ARG A 55 -21.28 0.39 -13.43
CA ARG A 55 -20.46 1.37 -12.71
C ARG A 55 -19.25 0.68 -12.12
N LYS A 56 -18.08 1.15 -12.55
CA LYS A 56 -16.78 0.71 -12.09
C LYS A 56 -16.05 1.93 -11.54
N LEU A 57 -15.26 1.73 -10.49
CA LEU A 57 -14.39 2.72 -9.90
C LEU A 57 -12.95 2.33 -10.22
N ALA A 58 -12.19 3.24 -10.80
CA ALA A 58 -10.73 3.19 -10.83
C ALA A 58 -10.19 4.28 -9.90
N VAL A 59 -9.25 3.92 -9.04
CA VAL A 59 -8.53 4.85 -8.17
C VAL A 59 -7.06 4.81 -8.54
N GLU A 60 -6.50 5.99 -8.80
CA GLU A 60 -5.07 6.19 -8.93
C GLU A 60 -4.54 6.82 -7.64
N ILE A 61 -3.60 6.14 -7.00
CA ILE A 61 -2.87 6.60 -5.82
C ILE A 61 -1.49 7.07 -6.27
N THR A 62 -1.05 8.23 -5.77
CA THR A 62 0.23 8.84 -6.13
C THR A 62 1.06 9.23 -4.91
N GLY A 63 2.32 9.60 -5.14
CA GLY A 63 3.22 10.13 -4.11
C GLY A 63 3.67 9.08 -3.10
N GLN A 64 3.88 9.50 -1.85
CA GLN A 64 4.42 8.62 -0.80
C GLN A 64 3.54 7.38 -0.54
N PRO A 65 2.20 7.47 -0.48
CA PRO A 65 1.37 6.27 -0.33
C PRO A 65 1.55 5.26 -1.47
N ALA A 66 1.69 5.72 -2.72
CA ALA A 66 1.95 4.84 -3.85
C ALA A 66 3.31 4.14 -3.73
N LYS A 67 4.34 4.85 -3.27
CA LYS A 67 5.66 4.27 -3.01
C LYS A 67 5.61 3.20 -1.92
N ASP A 68 4.94 3.48 -0.81
CA ASP A 68 4.81 2.54 0.32
C ASP A 68 4.10 1.24 -0.11
N ILE A 69 3.04 1.37 -0.91
CA ILE A 69 2.32 0.22 -1.50
C ILE A 69 3.24 -0.51 -2.48
N PHE A 70 3.85 0.19 -3.43
CA PHE A 70 4.74 -0.40 -4.44
C PHE A 70 5.86 -1.21 -3.78
N ASP A 71 6.54 -0.65 -2.78
CA ASP A 71 7.67 -1.30 -2.10
C ASP A 71 7.24 -2.58 -1.37
N SER A 72 5.99 -2.63 -0.92
CA SER A 72 5.38 -3.81 -0.26
C SER A 72 5.01 -4.96 -1.22
N MET A 73 5.08 -4.75 -2.54
CA MET A 73 4.60 -5.71 -3.55
C MET A 73 5.68 -6.57 -4.23
N TYR A 74 6.90 -6.67 -3.68
CA TYR A 74 8.01 -7.41 -4.31
C TYR A 74 7.62 -8.84 -4.79
N PRO A 75 8.23 -9.39 -5.86
CA PRO A 75 9.20 -8.78 -6.79
C PRO A 75 8.55 -7.95 -7.91
N ASP A 76 9.41 -7.30 -8.70
CA ASP A 76 9.02 -6.61 -9.93
C ASP A 76 8.48 -7.61 -10.96
N PHE A 77 7.47 -7.17 -11.72
CA PHE A 77 6.92 -7.88 -12.87
C PHE A 77 7.73 -7.54 -14.12
N GLN A 78 7.92 -8.53 -15.00
CA GLN A 78 8.61 -8.36 -16.27
C GLN A 78 7.82 -9.06 -17.39
N PRO A 79 7.71 -8.45 -18.58
CA PRO A 79 8.20 -7.12 -18.94
C PRO A 79 7.38 -5.99 -18.27
N THR A 80 7.95 -4.79 -18.19
CA THR A 80 7.21 -3.58 -17.77
C THR A 80 6.29 -3.09 -18.88
N CYS A 81 5.29 -2.30 -18.49
CA CYS A 81 4.28 -1.73 -19.38
C CYS A 81 4.86 -0.86 -20.50
N SER A 82 5.75 0.04 -20.13
CA SER A 82 6.38 1.03 -21.02
C SER A 82 7.59 0.49 -21.76
N GLY A 83 8.28 -0.52 -21.19
CA GLY A 83 9.56 -1.01 -21.69
C GLY A 83 10.72 -0.01 -21.56
N GLU A 84 10.53 1.15 -20.95
CA GLU A 84 11.58 2.16 -20.81
C GLU A 84 12.61 1.76 -19.74
N LYS A 85 13.85 2.21 -19.93
CA LYS A 85 14.95 1.89 -19.01
C LYS A 85 14.71 2.56 -17.65
N GLY A 86 14.66 1.73 -16.61
CA GLY A 86 14.50 2.19 -15.23
C GLY A 86 13.05 2.16 -14.75
N ASP A 87 12.11 1.87 -15.64
CA ASP A 87 10.72 1.64 -15.26
C ASP A 87 10.59 0.32 -14.52
N ARG A 88 9.62 0.29 -13.62
CA ARG A 88 9.35 -0.88 -12.78
C ARG A 88 7.85 -1.04 -12.63
N ASP A 89 7.39 -2.28 -12.82
CA ASP A 89 6.00 -2.65 -12.62
C ASP A 89 5.91 -3.65 -11.48
N ARG A 90 4.83 -3.57 -10.70
CA ARG A 90 4.45 -4.60 -9.74
C ARG A 90 2.96 -4.87 -9.85
N ARG A 91 2.62 -6.15 -9.97
CA ARG A 91 1.24 -6.62 -10.17
C ARG A 91 0.93 -7.74 -9.19
N LYS A 92 -0.15 -7.60 -8.42
CA LYS A 92 -0.66 -8.62 -7.50
C LYS A 92 -2.19 -8.64 -7.57
N GLY A 93 -2.75 -9.68 -8.19
CA GLY A 93 -4.17 -9.69 -8.52
C GLY A 93 -4.51 -8.48 -9.39
N ASN A 94 -5.46 -7.67 -8.92
CA ASN A 94 -5.88 -6.44 -9.61
C ASN A 94 -5.16 -5.16 -9.14
N LEU A 95 -4.28 -5.26 -8.14
CA LEU A 95 -3.44 -4.13 -7.74
C LEU A 95 -2.26 -4.03 -8.72
N TYR A 96 -2.17 -2.89 -9.38
CA TYR A 96 -1.12 -2.58 -10.34
C TYR A 96 -0.40 -1.31 -9.92
N CYS A 97 0.90 -1.38 -9.70
CA CYS A 97 1.72 -0.21 -9.41
C CYS A 97 2.89 -0.10 -10.39
N THR A 98 3.26 1.14 -10.69
CA THR A 98 4.37 1.51 -11.57
C THR A 98 5.29 2.49 -10.86
N PHE A 99 6.55 2.47 -11.27
CA PHE A 99 7.51 3.55 -11.04
C PHE A 99 8.09 3.95 -12.38
N HIS A 100 8.00 5.25 -12.68
CA HIS A 100 8.69 5.87 -13.80
C HIS A 100 9.67 6.92 -13.26
N PRO A 101 10.93 6.99 -13.71
CA PRO A 101 11.90 7.99 -13.23
C PRO A 101 11.41 9.44 -13.35
N GLY A 102 10.60 9.76 -14.36
CA GLY A 102 10.09 11.11 -14.62
C GLY A 102 8.82 11.50 -13.86
N SER A 103 7.95 10.54 -13.54
CA SER A 103 6.63 10.81 -12.93
C SER A 103 6.41 10.15 -11.56
N GLY A 104 7.37 9.35 -11.10
CA GLY A 104 7.37 8.73 -9.77
C GLY A 104 6.48 7.49 -9.67
N TYR A 105 5.99 7.24 -8.46
CA TYR A 105 5.18 6.06 -8.14
C TYR A 105 3.70 6.31 -8.35
N ARG A 106 3.04 5.36 -9.00
CA ARG A 106 1.58 5.32 -9.20
C ARG A 106 1.05 3.93 -8.88
N CYS A 107 -0.09 3.85 -8.22
CA CYS A 107 -0.78 2.60 -7.94
C CYS A 107 -2.25 2.70 -8.35
N PHE A 108 -2.79 1.64 -8.93
CA PHE A 108 -4.13 1.58 -9.48
C PHE A 108 -4.93 0.46 -8.84
N ILE A 109 -6.14 0.77 -8.40
CA ILE A 109 -7.10 -0.17 -7.83
C ILE A 109 -8.42 -0.02 -8.58
N GLY A 110 -9.05 -1.14 -8.93
CA GLY A 110 -10.37 -1.15 -9.54
C GLY A 110 -11.41 -1.90 -8.71
N LEU A 111 -12.65 -1.39 -8.70
CA LEU A 111 -13.81 -2.01 -8.07
C LEU A 111 -15.02 -1.94 -9.00
N ASN A 112 -15.70 -3.07 -9.20
CA ASN A 112 -17.05 -3.04 -9.77
C ASN A 112 -18.03 -2.65 -8.65
N LEU A 113 -18.69 -1.50 -8.80
CA LEU A 113 -19.56 -0.93 -7.76
C LEU A 113 -20.94 -1.60 -7.68
N ARG A 114 -21.26 -2.54 -8.58
CA ARG A 114 -22.52 -3.28 -8.57
C ARG A 114 -22.47 -4.54 -7.75
N ASN A 115 -21.30 -5.16 -7.67
CA ASN A 115 -21.11 -6.43 -6.95
C ASN A 115 -19.94 -6.41 -5.96
N GLY A 116 -19.21 -5.30 -5.84
CA GLY A 116 -18.07 -5.15 -4.94
C GLY A 116 -16.82 -5.93 -5.37
N LYS A 117 -16.81 -6.55 -6.55
CA LYS A 117 -15.69 -7.35 -7.02
C LYS A 117 -14.49 -6.45 -7.34
N SER A 118 -13.31 -6.83 -6.87
CA SER A 118 -12.06 -6.23 -7.33
C SER A 118 -11.84 -6.52 -8.82
N ILE A 119 -11.49 -5.49 -9.57
CA ILE A 119 -11.18 -5.52 -11.00
C ILE A 119 -9.92 -4.69 -11.25
N ALA A 120 -9.30 -4.81 -12.42
CA ALA A 120 -8.17 -3.96 -12.78
C ALA A 120 -8.56 -2.46 -12.71
N GLY A 121 -7.65 -1.62 -12.22
CA GLY A 121 -7.84 -0.17 -12.17
C GLY A 121 -7.13 0.60 -13.30
N ALA A 122 -6.20 -0.05 -14.00
CA ALA A 122 -5.48 0.46 -15.16
C ALA A 122 -5.00 -0.71 -16.02
N ILE A 123 -4.71 -0.44 -17.28
CA ILE A 123 -4.14 -1.40 -18.24
C ILE A 123 -2.79 -0.92 -18.75
N CYS A 124 -2.07 -1.90 -19.31
CA CYS A 124 -1.05 -1.73 -20.33
C CYS A 124 -1.70 -2.13 -21.67
#